data_AF-A0A3B8WJU4-F1
#
_entry.id   AF-A0A3B8WJU4-F1
#
_cell.length_a   1.000
_cell.length_b   1.000
_cell.length_c   1.000
_cell.angle_alpha   90.00
_cell.angle_beta   90.00
_cell.angle_gamma   90.00
#
_symmetry.space_group_name_H-M   'P 1'
#
loop_
_entity.id
_entity.type
_entity.pdbx_description
1 polymer ?
#
loop_
_entity_poly.entity_id
_entity_poly.type
_entity_poly.pdbx_seq_one_letter_code
_entity_poly.pdbx_strand_id
1 'polypeptide(L)'
;VMRFGENALKTIEGVKQRLEDIKTSLPDGVEVVPTYDRSTLINNAVDNLYGKLLKEFLVVVLICAVFLFHLRSSLVVIVSLPVGILAAFVVMHAQGINANIMSLGGIAIAIGAMVDGAIVMVENVHKHMERTPLTPENRWAVMSRAAGEVGPALFF
;
A
#
# COMPACT_ATOMS: atom_id res chain seq x y z
N VAL A 1 24.42 7.86 19.50
CA VAL A 1 23.21 8.60 19.92
C VAL A 1 22.41 8.96 18.67
N MET A 2 21.14 8.60 18.61
CA MET A 2 20.27 8.93 17.46
C MET A 2 19.89 10.42 17.53
N ARG A 3 20.05 11.16 16.43
CA ARG A 3 19.59 12.56 16.33
C ARG A 3 18.09 12.60 16.03
N PHE A 4 17.42 13.65 16.50
CA PHE A 4 16.00 13.85 16.25
C PHE A 4 15.74 13.98 14.73
N GLY A 5 14.78 13.22 14.21
CA GLY A 5 14.42 13.21 12.78
C GLY A 5 15.24 12.27 11.88
N GLU A 6 16.28 11.62 12.40
CA GLU A 6 17.05 10.62 11.63
C GLU A 6 16.30 9.28 11.51
N ASN A 7 16.74 8.41 10.59
CA ASN A 7 16.17 7.07 10.45
C ASN A 7 16.64 6.16 11.61
N ALA A 8 15.69 5.74 12.44
CA ALA A 8 15.96 4.89 13.61
C ALA A 8 16.56 3.53 13.22
N LEU A 9 16.02 2.88 12.19
CA LEU A 9 16.46 1.55 11.74
C LEU A 9 17.93 1.60 11.30
N LYS A 10 18.25 2.54 10.40
CA LYS A 10 19.61 2.74 9.88
C LYS A 10 20.61 3.05 10.99
N THR A 11 20.20 3.83 11.99
CA THR A 11 21.04 4.14 13.15
C THR A 11 21.31 2.90 14.00
N ILE A 12 20.29 2.07 14.26
CA ILE A 12 20.42 0.85 15.05
C ILE A 12 21.29 -0.17 14.32
N GLU A 13 21.13 -0.33 13.01
CA GLU A 13 21.98 -1.20 12.20
C GLU A 13 23.45 -0.78 12.29
N GLY A 14 23.75 0.52 12.17
CA GLY A 14 25.11 1.03 12.34
C GLY A 14 25.68 0.78 13.73
N VAL A 15 24.87 0.89 14.79
CA VAL A 15 25.30 0.57 16.16
C VAL A 15 25.57 -0.92 16.33
N LYS A 16 24.71 -1.80 15.81
CA LYS A 16 24.90 -3.25 15.83
C LYS A 16 26.17 -3.67 15.09
N GLN A 17 26.40 -3.09 13.91
CA GLN A 17 27.59 -3.38 13.13
C GLN A 17 28.86 -2.93 13.85
N ARG A 18 28.84 -1.76 14.49
CA ARG A 18 29.96 -1.29 15.30
C ARG A 18 30.21 -2.15 16.54
N LEU A 19 29.15 -2.69 17.15
CA LEU A 19 29.24 -3.63 18.27
C LEU A 19 29.92 -4.95 17.87
N GLU A 20 29.64 -5.45 16.67
CA GLU A 20 30.35 -6.62 16.13
C GLU A 20 31.82 -6.31 15.84
N ASP A 21 32.16 -5.14 15.29
CA ASP A 21 33.55 -4.74 15.03
C ASP A 21 34.41 -4.71 16.31
N ILE A 22 33.84 -4.22 17.41
CA ILE A 22 34.57 -4.04 18.68
C ILE A 22 34.54 -5.31 19.55
N LYS A 23 33.79 -6.33 19.15
CA LYS A 23 33.60 -7.58 19.91
C LYS A 23 34.92 -8.31 20.15
N THR A 24 35.83 -8.24 19.18
CA THR A 24 37.20 -8.77 19.27
C THR A 24 38.13 -7.94 20.15
N SER A 25 37.75 -6.71 20.48
CA SER A 25 38.49 -5.81 21.37
C SER A 25 37.98 -5.87 22.82
N LEU A 26 36.94 -6.67 23.10
CA LEU A 26 36.41 -6.85 24.43
C LEU A 26 37.34 -7.76 25.26
N PRO A 27 37.53 -7.47 26.56
CA PRO A 27 38.29 -8.36 27.45
C PRO A 27 37.64 -9.74 27.55
N ASP A 28 38.46 -10.75 27.81
CA ASP A 28 37.99 -12.12 27.99
C ASP A 28 36.90 -12.19 29.08
N GLY A 29 35.75 -12.77 28.72
CA GLY A 29 34.58 -12.90 29.60
C GLY A 29 33.60 -11.73 29.59
N VAL A 30 33.84 -10.67 28.80
CA VAL A 30 32.89 -9.55 28.65
C VAL A 30 31.99 -9.76 27.45
N GLU A 31 30.68 -9.80 27.67
CA GLU A 31 29.65 -9.91 26.63
C GLU A 31 28.68 -8.72 26.69
N VAL A 32 28.35 -8.15 25.52
CA VAL A 32 27.34 -7.09 25.41
C VAL A 32 26.02 -7.72 24.98
N VAL A 33 25.10 -7.86 25.94
CA VAL A 33 23.74 -8.36 25.69
C VAL A 33 22.79 -7.18 25.49
N PRO A 34 22.22 -6.97 24.28
CA PRO A 34 21.26 -5.89 24.05
C PRO A 34 19.96 -6.14 24.81
N THR A 35 19.55 -5.20 25.66
CA THR A 35 18.35 -5.31 26.51
C THR A 35 17.09 -4.72 25.88
N TYR A 36 17.23 -3.78 24.95
CA TYR A 36 16.11 -3.15 24.25
C TYR A 36 16.51 -2.77 22.82
N ASP A 37 15.80 -3.36 21.84
CA ASP A 37 16.07 -3.17 20.43
C ASP A 37 14.79 -2.78 19.67
N ARG A 38 14.70 -1.50 19.30
CA ARG A 38 13.55 -0.96 18.56
C ARG A 38 13.50 -1.42 17.10
N SER A 39 14.60 -1.92 16.53
CA SER A 39 14.62 -2.40 15.14
C SER A 39 13.68 -3.59 14.95
N THR A 40 13.53 -4.44 15.97
CA THR A 40 12.60 -5.57 15.95
C THR A 40 11.15 -5.11 15.76
N LEU A 41 10.72 -4.06 16.48
CA LEU A 41 9.39 -3.49 16.33
C LEU A 41 9.18 -2.86 14.95
N ILE A 42 10.19 -2.19 14.41
CA ILE A 42 10.12 -1.57 13.07
C ILE A 42 10.00 -2.66 12.00
N ASN A 43 10.87 -3.67 12.03
CA ASN A 43 10.85 -4.77 11.06
C ASN A 43 9.53 -5.55 11.15
N ASN A 44 9.08 -5.87 12.37
CA ASN A 44 7.79 -6.54 12.54
C ASN A 44 6.62 -5.70 12.00
N ALA A 45 6.66 -4.37 12.13
CA ALA A 45 5.62 -3.50 11.57
C ALA A 45 5.65 -3.49 10.03
N VAL A 46 6.85 -3.46 9.43
CA VAL A 46 7.04 -3.52 7.97
C VAL A 46 6.60 -4.88 7.41
N ASP A 47 7.02 -5.98 8.04
CA ASP A 47 6.68 -7.33 7.61
C ASP A 47 5.18 -7.59 7.73
N ASN A 48 4.56 -7.12 8.82
CA ASN A 48 3.12 -7.24 9.00
C ASN A 48 2.35 -6.42 7.96
N LEU A 49 2.83 -5.21 7.64
CA LEU A 49 2.26 -4.41 6.55
C LEU A 49 2.33 -5.14 5.21
N TYR A 50 3.51 -5.63 4.83
CA TYR A 50 3.68 -6.37 3.59
C TYR A 50 2.75 -7.58 3.54
N GLY A 51 2.66 -8.33 4.64
CA GLY A 51 1.77 -9.48 4.75
C GLY A 51 0.29 -9.10 4.67
N LYS A 52 -0.12 -7.95 5.24
CA LYS A 52 -1.50 -7.45 5.18
C LYS A 52 -1.88 -6.97 3.79
N LEU A 53 -1.04 -6.16 3.17
CA LEU A 53 -1.23 -5.67 1.80
C LEU A 53 -1.31 -6.83 0.81
N LEU A 54 -0.46 -7.84 0.94
CA LEU A 54 -0.51 -9.04 0.10
C LEU A 54 -1.84 -9.80 0.27
N LYS A 55 -2.30 -9.98 1.52
CA LYS A 55 -3.58 -10.65 1.81
C LYS A 55 -4.75 -9.86 1.26
N GLU A 56 -4.80 -8.55 1.47
CA GLU A 56 -5.85 -7.66 0.95
C GLU A 56 -5.87 -7.70 -0.58
N PHE A 57 -4.70 -7.59 -1.23
CA PHE A 57 -4.57 -7.71 -2.67
C PHE A 57 -5.12 -9.03 -3.21
N LEU A 58 -4.74 -10.16 -2.59
CA LEU A 58 -5.24 -11.48 -3.00
C LEU A 58 -6.76 -11.60 -2.86
N VAL A 59 -7.33 -11.06 -1.78
CA VAL A 59 -8.79 -11.06 -1.56
C VAL A 59 -9.49 -10.20 -2.62
N VAL A 60 -8.97 -9.01 -2.92
CA VAL A 60 -9.53 -8.13 -3.97
C VAL A 60 -9.49 -8.82 -5.33
N VAL A 61 -8.36 -9.41 -5.71
CA VAL A 61 -8.22 -10.18 -6.97
C VAL A 61 -9.23 -11.31 -7.04
N LEU A 62 -9.43 -12.05 -5.94
CA LEU A 62 -10.36 -13.16 -5.87
C LEU A 62 -11.82 -12.69 -6.02
N ILE A 63 -12.22 -11.63 -5.32
CA ILE A 63 -13.56 -11.03 -5.42
C ILE A 63 -13.79 -10.51 -6.84
N CYS A 64 -12.84 -9.75 -7.41
CA CYS A 64 -12.95 -9.27 -8.78
C CYS A 64 -13.06 -10.42 -9.79
N ALA A 65 -12.30 -11.50 -9.62
CA ALA A 65 -12.39 -12.68 -10.49
C ALA A 65 -13.78 -13.36 -10.43
N VAL A 66 -14.38 -13.45 -9.24
CA VAL A 66 -15.70 -14.04 -9.04
C VAL A 66 -16.81 -13.15 -9.60
N PHE A 67 -16.78 -11.84 -9.34
CA PHE A 67 -17.86 -10.93 -9.71
C PHE A 67 -17.82 -10.47 -11.16
N LEU A 68 -16.63 -10.20 -11.71
CA LEU A 68 -16.54 -9.56 -13.02
C LEU A 68 -16.51 -10.58 -14.16
N PHE A 69 -16.10 -11.84 -13.95
CA PHE A 69 -15.85 -12.86 -15.00
C PHE A 69 -14.98 -12.37 -16.19
N HIS A 70 -14.44 -11.15 -16.11
CA HIS A 70 -13.70 -10.40 -17.11
C HIS A 70 -12.40 -9.88 -16.46
N LEU A 71 -11.32 -10.63 -16.70
CA LEU A 71 -9.99 -10.36 -16.15
C LEU A 71 -9.46 -8.94 -16.50
N ARG A 72 -9.84 -8.42 -17.67
CA ARG A 72 -9.37 -7.09 -18.14
C ARG A 72 -9.94 -5.93 -17.31
N SER A 73 -11.19 -6.02 -16.87
CA SER A 73 -11.80 -4.99 -16.02
C SER A 73 -11.26 -5.06 -14.59
N SER A 74 -11.01 -6.29 -14.10
CA SER A 74 -10.39 -6.53 -12.79
C SER A 74 -8.98 -5.94 -12.68
N LEU A 75 -8.22 -5.95 -13.77
CA LEU A 75 -6.87 -5.35 -13.86
C LEU A 75 -6.86 -3.87 -13.50
N VAL A 76 -7.93 -3.12 -13.78
CA VAL A 76 -8.00 -1.69 -13.44
C VAL A 76 -7.99 -1.49 -11.92
N VAL A 77 -8.79 -2.27 -11.18
CA VAL A 77 -8.86 -2.23 -9.71
C VAL A 77 -7.55 -2.72 -9.08
N ILE A 78 -6.96 -3.76 -9.66
CA ILE A 78 -5.66 -4.32 -9.24
C ILE A 78 -4.54 -3.28 -9.35
N VAL A 79 -4.55 -2.46 -10.41
CA VAL A 79 -3.52 -1.43 -10.62
C VAL A 79 -3.80 -0.16 -9.79
N SER A 80 -5.05 0.17 -9.50
CA SER A 80 -5.38 1.35 -8.70
C SER A 80 -4.88 1.24 -7.26
N LEU A 81 -4.86 0.03 -6.68
CA LEU A 81 -4.45 -0.20 -5.29
C LEU A 81 -2.96 0.16 -5.05
N PRO A 82 -1.98 -0.39 -5.80
CA PRO A 82 -0.58 -0.01 -5.65
C PRO A 82 -0.33 1.47 -5.92
N VAL A 83 -1.02 2.05 -6.92
CA VAL A 83 -0.88 3.47 -7.26
C VAL A 83 -1.36 4.35 -6.09
N GLY A 84 -2.50 4.04 -5.49
CA GLY A 84 -3.04 4.76 -4.34
C GLY A 84 -2.14 4.65 -3.10
N ILE A 85 -1.62 3.46 -2.82
CA ILE A 85 -0.69 3.23 -1.70
C ILE A 85 0.60 4.01 -1.92
N LEU A 86 1.19 3.95 -3.12
CA LEU A 86 2.42 4.70 -3.45
C LEU A 86 2.18 6.22 -3.33
N ALA A 87 1.04 6.73 -3.78
CA ALA A 87 0.68 8.13 -3.61
C ALA A 87 0.61 8.52 -2.13
N ALA A 88 0.01 7.69 -1.28
CA ALA A 88 -0.01 7.91 0.17
C ALA A 88 1.41 7.95 0.76
N PHE A 89 2.30 7.03 0.36
CA PHE A 89 3.70 7.04 0.81
C PHE A 89 4.47 8.27 0.35
N VAL A 90 4.23 8.78 -0.86
CA VAL A 90 4.86 10.01 -1.35
C VAL A 90 4.44 11.21 -0.49
N VAL A 91 3.14 11.34 -0.19
CA VAL A 91 2.62 12.42 0.66
C VAL A 91 3.15 12.29 2.09
N MET A 92 3.15 11.08 2.65
CA MET A 92 3.73 10.81 3.98
C MET A 92 5.20 11.20 4.03
N HIS A 93 5.97 10.86 2.99
CA HIS A 93 7.38 11.23 2.91
C HIS A 93 7.57 12.74 2.83
N ALA A 94 6.76 13.43 2.01
CA ALA A 94 6.80 14.89 1.91
C ALA A 94 6.43 15.60 3.23
N GLN A 95 5.56 15.00 4.04
CA GLN A 95 5.16 15.52 5.35
C GLN A 95 6.07 15.05 6.50
N GLY A 96 7.06 14.19 6.24
CA GLY A 96 7.93 13.61 7.28
C GLY A 96 7.21 12.63 8.21
N ILE A 97 6.07 12.08 7.80
CA ILE A 97 5.31 11.10 8.58
C ILE A 97 5.98 9.72 8.45
N ASN A 98 6.39 9.16 9.58
CA ASN A 98 6.98 7.83 9.63
C ASN A 98 5.93 6.74 9.40
N ALA A 99 6.32 5.68 8.68
CA ALA A 99 5.53 4.47 8.53
C ALA A 99 5.48 3.70 9.86
N ASN A 100 4.40 3.92 10.62
CA ASN A 100 4.15 3.24 11.89
C ASN A 100 2.76 2.57 11.86
N ILE A 101 2.46 1.76 12.88
CA ILE A 101 1.22 0.97 12.93
C ILE A 101 -0.04 1.85 12.78
N MET A 102 -0.04 3.07 13.31
CA MET A 102 -1.19 3.97 13.22
C MET A 102 -1.36 4.54 11.79
N SER A 103 -0.28 5.04 11.18
CA SER A 103 -0.33 5.55 9.80
C SER A 103 -0.70 4.46 8.81
N LEU A 104 -0.14 3.26 9.01
CA LEU A 104 -0.39 2.09 8.17
C LEU A 104 -1.81 1.54 8.36
N GLY A 105 -2.34 1.57 9.59
CA GLY A 105 -3.74 1.27 9.86
C GLY A 105 -4.70 2.22 9.12
N GLY A 106 -4.35 3.50 9.02
CA GLY A 106 -5.09 4.47 8.20
C GLY A 106 -5.12 4.11 6.72
N ILE A 107 -3.97 3.72 6.15
CA ILE A 107 -3.89 3.24 4.75
C ILE A 107 -4.77 2.00 4.55
N ALA A 108 -4.73 1.04 5.47
CA ALA A 108 -5.53 -0.18 5.38
C ALA A 108 -7.04 0.10 5.36
N ILE A 109 -7.53 1.04 6.19
CA ILE A 109 -8.94 1.46 6.16
C ILE A 109 -9.27 2.17 4.83
N ALA A 110 -8.37 3.04 4.36
CA ALA A 110 -8.57 3.78 3.12
C ALA A 110 -8.62 2.89 1.87
N ILE A 111 -7.90 1.77 1.85
CA ILE A 111 -7.95 0.78 0.76
C ILE A 111 -9.39 0.28 0.54
N GLY A 112 -10.14 0.01 1.61
CA GLY A 112 -11.52 -0.46 1.50
C GLY A 112 -12.42 0.53 0.75
N ALA A 113 -12.37 1.81 1.13
CA ALA A 113 -13.13 2.87 0.46
C ALA A 113 -12.66 3.12 -0.98
N MET A 114 -11.35 3.01 -1.23
CA MET A 114 -10.77 3.18 -2.56
C MET A 114 -11.22 2.09 -3.54
N VAL A 115 -11.27 0.83 -3.08
CA VAL A 115 -11.69 -0.31 -3.89
C VAL A 115 -13.17 -0.21 -4.25
N ASP A 116 -14.02 0.21 -3.31
CA ASP A 116 -15.46 0.36 -3.54
C ASP A 116 -15.73 1.32 -4.71
N GLY A 117 -15.14 2.51 -4.69
CA GLY A 117 -15.31 3.47 -5.78
C GLY A 117 -14.75 2.99 -7.12
N ALA A 118 -13.63 2.26 -7.11
CA ALA A 118 -13.06 1.67 -8.32
C ALA A 118 -13.98 0.58 -8.91
N ILE A 119 -14.60 -0.25 -8.07
CA ILE A 119 -15.54 -1.30 -8.50
C ILE A 119 -16.80 -0.66 -9.10
N VAL A 120 -17.41 0.31 -8.43
CA VAL A 120 -18.62 0.99 -8.93
C VAL A 120 -18.38 1.65 -10.29
N MET A 121 -17.23 2.29 -10.48
CA MET A 121 -16.85 2.88 -11.76
C MET A 121 -16.73 1.83 -12.86
N VAL A 122 -16.02 0.73 -12.60
CA VAL A 122 -15.81 -0.36 -13.55
C VAL A 122 -17.12 -1.05 -13.92
N GLU A 123 -17.99 -1.28 -12.93
CA GLU A 123 -19.31 -1.88 -13.14
C GLU A 123 -20.20 -0.96 -13.99
N ASN A 124 -20.22 0.35 -13.71
CA ASN A 124 -21.01 1.29 -14.50
C ASN A 124 -20.56 1.34 -15.96
N VAL A 125 -19.24 1.31 -16.19
CA VAL A 125 -18.67 1.18 -17.55
C VAL A 125 -19.12 -0.12 -18.21
N HIS A 126 -19.06 -1.25 -17.49
CA HIS A 126 -19.47 -2.55 -18.05
C HIS A 126 -20.95 -2.55 -18.45
N LYS A 127 -21.82 -2.00 -17.61
CA LYS A 127 -23.26 -1.86 -17.86
C LYS A 127 -23.57 -0.99 -19.09
N HIS A 128 -22.74 0.03 -19.35
CA HIS A 128 -22.83 0.83 -20.57
C HIS A 128 -22.38 0.06 -21.82
N MET A 129 -21.32 -0.75 -21.69
CA MET A 129 -20.80 -1.60 -22.76
C MET A 129 -21.78 -2.72 -23.16
N GLU A 130 -22.58 -3.23 -22.22
CA GLU A 130 -23.65 -4.19 -22.52
C GLU A 130 -24.78 -3.58 -23.36
N ARG A 131 -25.14 -2.32 -23.06
CA ARG A 131 -26.21 -1.60 -23.77
C ARG A 131 -25.78 -1.05 -25.12
N THR A 132 -24.51 -0.64 -25.23
CA THR A 132 -23.95 -0.03 -26.43
C THR A 132 -22.68 -0.78 -26.83
N PRO A 133 -22.71 -1.58 -27.91
CA PRO A 133 -21.54 -2.29 -28.40
C PRO A 133 -20.38 -1.32 -28.66
N LEU A 134 -19.21 -1.62 -28.12
CA LEU A 134 -18.03 -0.78 -28.30
C LEU A 134 -17.51 -0.88 -29.74
N THR A 135 -17.47 0.25 -30.44
CA THR A 135 -16.71 0.45 -31.68
C THR A 135 -15.50 1.33 -31.40
N PRO A 136 -14.44 1.27 -32.23
CA PRO A 136 -13.27 2.15 -32.07
C PRO A 136 -13.64 3.65 -32.03
N GLU A 137 -14.70 4.04 -32.72
CA GLU A 137 -15.19 5.41 -32.82
C GLU A 137 -15.98 5.85 -31.56
N ASN A 138 -16.78 4.96 -30.98
CA ASN A 138 -17.67 5.31 -29.85
C ASN A 138 -17.04 5.07 -28.47
N ARG A 139 -15.93 4.33 -28.39
CA ARG A 139 -15.35 3.86 -27.13
C ARG A 139 -15.05 4.98 -26.15
N TRP A 140 -14.48 6.08 -26.62
CA TRP A 140 -14.19 7.24 -25.77
C TRP A 140 -15.46 7.89 -25.23
N ALA A 141 -16.48 8.03 -26.07
CA ALA A 141 -17.76 8.63 -25.69
C ALA A 141 -18.54 7.77 -24.69
N VAL A 142 -18.52 6.44 -24.86
CA VAL A 142 -19.17 5.52 -23.91
C VAL A 142 -18.44 5.54 -22.55
N MET A 143 -17.11 5.52 -22.56
CA MET A 143 -16.29 5.59 -21.34
C MET A 143 -16.49 6.91 -20.58
N SER A 144 -16.48 8.04 -21.28
CA SER A 144 -16.66 9.37 -20.65
C SER A 144 -18.06 9.56 -20.09
N ARG A 145 -19.09 9.03 -20.77
CA ARG A 145 -20.47 9.09 -20.28
C ARG A 145 -20.66 8.24 -19.03
N ALA A 146 -20.17 6.99 -19.05
CA ALA A 146 -20.21 6.12 -17.89
C ALA A 146 -19.45 6.72 -16.69
N ALA A 147 -18.27 7.30 -16.93
CA ALA A 147 -17.51 7.97 -15.88
C ALA A 147 -18.21 9.23 -15.36
N GLY A 148 -18.88 9.99 -16.24
CA GLY A 148 -19.60 11.21 -15.87
C GLY A 148 -20.82 10.97 -14.99
N GLU A 149 -21.49 9.81 -15.11
CA GLU A 149 -22.68 9.49 -14.31
C GLU A 149 -22.34 9.19 -12.84
N VAL A 150 -21.26 8.45 -12.59
CA VAL A 150 -20.86 8.06 -11.23
C VAL A 150 -19.75 8.94 -10.65
N GLY A 151 -19.01 9.68 -11.48
CA GLY A 151 -17.89 10.51 -11.06
C GLY A 151 -18.21 11.48 -9.91
N PRO A 152 -19.30 12.27 -9.98
CA PRO A 152 -19.68 13.16 -8.89
C PRO A 152 -20.01 12.42 -7.59
N ALA A 153 -20.65 11.25 -7.66
CA ALA A 153 -21.02 10.48 -6.47
C ALA A 153 -19.83 9.75 -5.83
N LEU A 154 -18.79 9.44 -6.61
CA LEU A 154 -17.60 8.73 -6.13
C LEU A 154 -16.50 9.67 -5.62
N PHE A 155 -16.45 10.90 -6.13
CA PHE A 155 -15.40 11.86 -5.78
C PHE A 155 -15.74 12.73 -4.56
N PHE A 156 -17.03 12.97 -4.30
CA PHE A 156 -17.53 13.78 -3.18
C PHE A 156 -18.13 12.90 -2.09
#